data_AF-A0A1C5MQL6-F1
#
_entry.id   AF-A0A1C5MQL6-F1
#
_cell.length_a   1.000
_cell.length_b   1.000
_cell.length_c   1.000
_cell.angle_alpha   90.00
_cell.angle_beta   90.00
_cell.angle_gamma   90.00
#
_symmetry.space_group_name_H-M   'P 1'
#
loop_
_entity.id
_entity.type
_entity.pdbx_description
1 polymer ?
#
loop_
_entity_poly.entity_id
_entity_poly.type
_entity_poly.pdbx_seq_one_letter_code
_entity_poly.pdbx_strand_id
1 'polypeptide(L)'
;MGKNGVLTVIRDNRLQKEPTVGQVPLVSGEIAEDLTSYYAYSEQVPTVCALGVLVDTDLTIACAGGFLLQLLPGATDAEITQLEQNIAAMPSVTELLREGKTPEDMMNLALAGFNPNVLDEREVQYKCDCSAERTEEMLLSLGRKELEKLRDEDPDCEVVCHFCHTKYHFDLNQLVEKAAYKKEAAETQEPGA
;
A
#
# COMPACT_ATOMS: atom_id res chain seq x y z
N MET A 1 -10.96 -13.21 0.10
CA MET A 1 -10.45 -13.48 -1.27
C MET A 1 -10.67 -14.95 -1.65
N GLY A 2 -10.28 -15.39 -2.86
CA GLY A 2 -10.12 -16.82 -3.14
C GLY A 2 -8.87 -17.38 -2.44
N LYS A 3 -8.83 -18.70 -2.18
CA LYS A 3 -7.70 -19.33 -1.44
C LYS A 3 -6.52 -19.77 -2.31
N ASN A 4 -6.72 -19.82 -3.63
CA ASN A 4 -5.69 -20.21 -4.58
C ASN A 4 -5.02 -18.95 -5.13
N GLY A 5 -4.02 -18.47 -4.41
CA GLY A 5 -3.27 -17.27 -4.76
C GLY A 5 -2.00 -17.14 -3.94
N VAL A 6 -1.33 -16.02 -4.10
CA VAL A 6 -0.09 -15.68 -3.40
C VAL A 6 -0.17 -14.25 -2.88
N LEU A 7 0.40 -14.02 -1.70
CA LEU A 7 0.67 -12.70 -1.17
C LEU A 7 2.12 -12.35 -1.52
N THR A 8 2.31 -11.23 -2.21
CA THR A 8 3.63 -10.69 -2.55
C THR A 8 3.85 -9.37 -1.83
N VAL A 9 4.95 -9.26 -1.09
CA VAL A 9 5.36 -8.04 -0.39
C VAL A 9 6.63 -7.52 -1.04
N ILE A 10 6.58 -6.28 -1.51
CA ILE A 10 7.70 -5.59 -2.16
C ILE A 10 8.16 -4.47 -1.24
N ARG A 11 9.46 -4.46 -0.90
CA ARG A 11 10.08 -3.41 -0.08
C ARG A 11 11.14 -2.68 -0.88
N ASP A 12 10.90 -1.40 -1.10
CA ASP A 12 11.90 -0.47 -1.61
C ASP A 12 12.32 0.47 -0.46
N ASN A 13 13.53 0.24 0.06
CA ASN A 13 14.12 1.07 1.10
C ASN A 13 15.00 2.19 0.54
N ARG A 14 15.10 2.33 -0.81
CA ARG A 14 15.97 3.27 -1.52
C ARG A 14 17.47 3.16 -1.17
N LEU A 15 17.86 2.13 -0.43
CA LEU A 15 19.26 1.82 -0.10
C LEU A 15 19.87 0.85 -1.11
N GLN A 16 19.02 0.06 -1.77
CA GLN A 16 19.41 -0.92 -2.77
C GLN A 16 18.93 -0.48 -4.15
N LYS A 17 19.60 -0.98 -5.20
CA LYS A 17 19.24 -0.66 -6.59
C LYS A 17 17.90 -1.30 -6.99
N GLU A 18 17.63 -2.49 -6.48
CA GLU A 18 16.42 -3.26 -6.76
C GLU A 18 15.64 -3.48 -5.44
N PRO A 19 14.30 -3.52 -5.49
CA PRO A 19 13.49 -3.78 -4.31
C PRO A 19 13.63 -5.24 -3.85
N THR A 20 13.46 -5.47 -2.55
CA THR A 20 13.36 -6.83 -1.99
C THR A 20 11.93 -7.34 -2.18
N VAL A 21 11.79 -8.59 -2.64
CA VAL A 21 10.49 -9.22 -2.90
C VAL A 21 10.37 -10.50 -2.10
N GLY A 22 9.33 -10.59 -1.25
CA GLY A 22 8.96 -11.81 -0.53
C GLY A 22 7.58 -12.29 -0.96
N GLN A 23 7.38 -13.60 -1.02
CA GLN A 23 6.15 -14.19 -1.53
C GLN A 23 5.77 -15.45 -0.74
N VAL A 24 4.50 -15.55 -0.36
CA VAL A 24 3.93 -16.74 0.31
C VAL A 24 2.60 -17.13 -0.32
N PRO A 25 2.22 -18.43 -0.32
CA PRO A 25 0.87 -18.82 -0.68
C PRO A 25 -0.15 -18.23 0.30
N LEU A 26 -1.37 -17.94 -0.18
CA LEU A 26 -2.47 -17.57 0.70
C LEU A 26 -2.87 -18.77 1.58
N VAL A 27 -3.16 -18.50 2.85
CA VAL A 27 -3.56 -19.50 3.83
C VAL A 27 -5.08 -19.54 3.95
N SER A 28 -5.70 -18.37 4.10
CA SER A 28 -7.15 -18.27 4.25
C SER A 28 -7.82 -17.35 3.23
N GLY A 29 -7.07 -16.39 2.67
CA GLY A 29 -7.63 -15.30 1.86
C GLY A 29 -8.18 -14.15 2.70
N GLU A 30 -7.99 -14.20 4.02
CA GLU A 30 -8.17 -13.08 4.96
C GLU A 30 -6.83 -12.38 5.16
N ILE A 31 -6.79 -11.07 4.86
CA ILE A 31 -5.55 -10.29 4.74
C ILE A 31 -4.69 -10.38 6.01
N ALA A 32 -5.31 -10.35 7.20
CA ALA A 32 -4.58 -10.37 8.47
C ALA A 32 -3.83 -11.70 8.70
N GLU A 33 -4.45 -12.82 8.36
CA GLU A 33 -3.86 -14.16 8.53
C GLU A 33 -2.80 -14.44 7.46
N ASP A 34 -3.05 -14.01 6.23
CA ASP A 34 -2.09 -14.12 5.13
C ASP A 34 -0.84 -13.25 5.42
N LEU A 35 -1.01 -12.04 5.97
CA LEU A 35 0.09 -11.17 6.37
C LEU A 35 0.86 -11.72 7.57
N THR A 36 0.16 -12.29 8.55
CA THR A 36 0.77 -13.00 9.69
C THR A 36 1.67 -14.15 9.20
N SER A 37 1.17 -14.93 8.24
CA SER A 37 1.91 -16.03 7.62
C SER A 37 3.14 -15.52 6.86
N TYR A 38 3.03 -14.40 6.14
CA TYR A 38 4.16 -13.77 5.49
C TYR A 38 5.29 -13.42 6.48
N TYR A 39 4.96 -12.76 7.60
CA TYR A 39 5.99 -12.42 8.60
C TYR A 39 6.60 -13.67 9.26
N ALA A 40 5.79 -14.68 9.55
CA ALA A 40 6.28 -15.92 10.16
C ALA A 40 7.25 -16.68 9.22
N TYR A 41 6.92 -16.82 7.93
CA TYR A 41 7.70 -17.66 7.02
C TYR A 41 8.77 -16.89 6.23
N SER A 42 8.46 -15.68 5.75
CA SER A 42 9.39 -14.90 4.94
C SER A 42 10.36 -14.07 5.79
N GLU A 43 9.87 -13.51 6.89
CA GLU A 43 10.67 -12.63 7.76
C GLU A 43 11.20 -13.36 9.00
N GLN A 44 10.71 -14.56 9.30
CA GLN A 44 11.04 -15.32 10.50
C GLN A 44 10.75 -14.53 11.80
N VAL A 45 9.71 -13.69 11.77
CA VAL A 45 9.25 -12.91 12.92
C VAL A 45 7.85 -13.37 13.31
N PRO A 46 7.69 -14.07 14.44
CA PRO A 46 6.38 -14.41 14.96
C PRO A 46 5.57 -13.13 15.18
N THR A 47 4.43 -13.06 14.51
CA THR A 47 3.65 -11.84 14.37
C THR A 47 2.18 -12.15 14.60
N VAL A 48 1.48 -11.25 15.29
CA VAL A 48 0.03 -11.22 15.33
C VAL A 48 -0.44 -10.00 14.55
N CYS A 49 -1.28 -10.23 13.55
CA CYS A 49 -1.97 -9.17 12.83
C CYS A 49 -3.46 -9.26 13.11
N ALA A 50 -4.04 -8.19 13.64
CA ALA A 50 -5.47 -8.06 13.84
C ALA A 50 -5.96 -6.84 13.06
N LEU A 51 -6.86 -7.05 12.10
CA LEU A 51 -7.45 -6.00 11.27
C LEU A 51 -8.97 -6.10 11.34
N GLY A 52 -9.64 -4.96 11.31
CA GLY A 52 -11.09 -4.87 11.33
C GLY A 52 -11.59 -3.74 10.46
N VAL A 53 -12.60 -4.01 9.65
CA VAL A 53 -13.36 -3.01 8.90
C VAL A 53 -14.83 -3.28 9.10
N LEU A 54 -15.57 -2.26 9.51
CA LEU A 54 -17.01 -2.28 9.62
C LEU A 54 -17.61 -1.34 8.58
N VAL A 55 -18.56 -1.86 7.82
CA VAL A 55 -19.25 -1.15 6.75
C VAL A 55 -20.73 -1.04 7.12
N ASP A 56 -21.27 0.17 7.01
CA ASP A 56 -22.68 0.45 7.26
C ASP A 56 -23.56 0.00 6.08
N THR A 57 -24.88 0.00 6.29
CA THR A 57 -25.86 -0.43 5.27
C THR A 57 -25.89 0.47 4.04
N ASP A 58 -25.40 1.71 4.16
CA ASP A 58 -25.26 2.66 3.06
C ASP A 58 -23.90 2.55 2.34
N LEU A 59 -23.12 1.50 2.64
CA LEU A 59 -21.79 1.24 2.11
C LEU A 59 -20.69 2.20 2.59
N THR A 60 -20.98 3.07 3.55
CA THR A 60 -19.94 3.90 4.19
C THR A 60 -19.14 3.09 5.20
N ILE A 61 -17.89 3.50 5.45
CA ILE A 61 -17.04 2.85 6.46
C ILE A 61 -17.39 3.43 7.83
N ALA A 62 -17.97 2.61 8.70
CA ALA A 62 -18.28 2.98 10.07
C ALA A 62 -17.00 3.09 10.91
N CYS A 63 -16.11 2.09 10.79
CA CYS A 63 -14.78 2.13 11.38
C CYS A 63 -13.82 1.17 10.66
N ALA A 64 -12.53 1.49 10.68
CA ALA A 64 -11.47 0.62 10.16
C ALA A 64 -10.19 0.83 10.98
N GLY A 65 -9.48 -0.25 11.26
CA GLY A 65 -8.23 -0.19 12.02
C GLY A 65 -7.68 -1.56 12.33
N GLY A 66 -6.68 -1.59 13.20
CA GLY A 66 -6.01 -2.82 13.60
C GLY A 66 -4.67 -2.56 14.25
N PHE A 67 -3.98 -3.65 14.59
CA PHE A 67 -2.65 -3.62 15.14
C PHE A 67 -1.81 -4.78 14.60
N LEU A 68 -0.49 -4.57 14.63
CA LEU A 68 0.52 -5.56 14.32
C LEU A 68 1.43 -5.68 15.54
N LEU A 69 1.61 -6.89 16.05
CA LEU A 69 2.45 -7.16 17.21
C LEU A 69 3.49 -8.20 16.84
N GLN A 70 4.76 -7.89 17.07
CA GLN A 70 5.87 -8.73 16.65
C GLN A 70 6.73 -9.12 17.85
N LEU A 71 6.96 -10.43 18.01
CA LEU A 71 7.86 -10.96 19.01
C LEU A 71 9.29 -10.89 18.47
N LEU A 72 10.07 -9.96 19.01
CA LEU A 72 11.49 -9.85 18.69
C LEU A 72 12.31 -10.88 19.50
N PRO A 73 13.54 -11.22 19.04
CA PRO A 73 14.41 -12.12 19.76
C PRO A 73 14.68 -11.65 21.20
N GLY A 74 14.65 -12.58 22.15
CA GLY A 74 14.96 -12.32 23.56
C GLY A 74 13.75 -12.34 24.51
N ALA A 75 12.53 -12.52 24.01
CA ALA A 75 11.37 -12.78 24.84
C ALA A 75 11.45 -14.15 25.52
N THR A 76 11.09 -14.21 26.80
CA THR A 76 11.00 -15.46 27.58
C THR A 76 9.68 -16.19 27.32
N ASP A 77 9.64 -17.50 27.53
CA ASP A 77 8.42 -18.30 27.37
C ASP A 77 7.24 -17.79 28.22
N ALA A 78 7.53 -17.24 29.40
CA ALA A 78 6.53 -16.65 30.28
C ALA A 78 5.91 -15.38 29.68
N GLU A 79 6.73 -14.52 29.07
CA GLU A 79 6.27 -13.31 28.40
C GLU A 79 5.44 -13.65 27.15
N ILE A 80 5.88 -14.64 26.37
CA ILE A 80 5.13 -15.13 25.21
C ILE A 80 3.76 -15.68 25.65
N THR A 81 3.73 -16.51 26.69
CA THR A 81 2.49 -17.08 27.22
C THR A 81 1.52 -16.00 27.71
N GLN A 82 2.02 -14.99 28.44
CA GLN A 82 1.19 -13.87 28.89
C GLN A 82 0.61 -13.08 27.72
N LEU A 83 1.43 -12.82 26.70
CA LEU A 83 1.01 -12.11 25.50
C LEU A 83 -0.09 -12.87 24.74
N GLU A 84 0.07 -14.17 24.53
CA GLU A 84 -0.94 -15.02 23.88
C GLU A 84 -2.27 -14.99 24.64
N GLN A 85 -2.22 -15.02 25.98
CA GLN A 85 -3.41 -14.92 26.82
C GLN A 85 -4.11 -13.57 26.69
N ASN A 86 -3.34 -12.46 26.69
CA ASN A 86 -3.89 -11.13 26.50
C ASN A 86 -4.61 -11.02 25.17
N ILE A 87 -3.97 -11.44 24.08
CA ILE A 87 -4.52 -11.38 22.72
C ILE A 87 -5.76 -12.25 22.59
N ALA A 88 -5.75 -13.48 23.14
CA ALA A 88 -6.90 -14.38 23.11
C ALA A 88 -8.12 -13.85 23.89
N ALA A 89 -7.89 -13.00 24.90
CA ALA A 89 -8.96 -12.38 25.69
C ALA A 89 -9.48 -11.07 25.08
N MET A 90 -8.83 -10.53 24.05
CA MET A 90 -9.25 -9.27 23.43
C MET A 90 -10.54 -9.43 22.61
N PRO A 91 -11.47 -8.47 22.69
CA PRO A 91 -12.56 -8.35 21.73
C PRO A 91 -12.02 -8.12 20.31
N SER A 92 -12.91 -8.24 19.33
CA SER A 92 -12.57 -7.94 17.95
C SER A 92 -12.17 -6.47 17.77
N VAL A 93 -11.30 -6.18 16.79
CA VAL A 93 -10.87 -4.80 16.49
C VAL A 93 -12.06 -3.89 16.20
N THR A 94 -13.06 -4.37 15.45
CA THR A 94 -14.26 -3.57 15.14
C THR A 94 -15.09 -3.24 16.37
N GLU A 95 -15.17 -4.14 17.35
CA GLU A 95 -15.84 -3.90 18.63
C GLU A 95 -15.11 -2.82 19.45
N LEU A 96 -13.78 -2.95 19.59
CA LEU A 96 -12.95 -1.95 20.27
C LEU A 96 -13.08 -0.57 19.61
N LEU A 97 -13.03 -0.50 18.29
CA LEU A 97 -13.21 0.76 17.56
C LEU A 97 -14.60 1.37 17.74
N ARG A 98 -15.65 0.55 17.79
CA ARG A 98 -17.03 1.02 18.06
C ARG A 98 -17.21 1.56 19.48
N GLU A 99 -16.47 1.02 20.44
CA GLU A 99 -16.42 1.53 21.81
C GLU A 99 -15.57 2.82 21.93
N GLY A 100 -14.99 3.31 20.83
CA GLY A 100 -14.16 4.51 20.81
C GLY A 100 -12.75 4.29 21.35
N LYS A 101 -12.27 3.04 21.40
CA LYS A 101 -10.90 2.73 21.83
C LYS A 101 -9.89 3.26 20.82
N THR A 102 -8.85 3.89 21.35
CA THR A 102 -7.72 4.41 20.57
C THR A 102 -6.72 3.30 20.23
N PRO A 103 -5.77 3.53 19.29
CA PRO A 103 -4.64 2.63 19.09
C PRO A 103 -3.84 2.36 20.37
N GLU A 104 -3.67 3.36 21.23
CA GLU A 104 -2.99 3.21 22.52
C GLU A 104 -3.78 2.32 23.48
N ASP A 105 -5.11 2.43 23.52
CA ASP A 105 -5.94 1.54 24.33
C ASP A 105 -5.81 0.08 23.87
N MET A 106 -5.86 -0.15 22.55
CA MET A 106 -5.67 -1.49 21.98
C MET A 106 -4.27 -2.05 22.29
N MET A 107 -3.24 -1.21 22.21
CA MET A 107 -1.87 -1.56 22.60
C MET A 107 -1.80 -1.94 24.08
N ASN A 108 -2.38 -1.14 24.98
CA ASN A 108 -2.38 -1.40 26.42
C ASN A 108 -3.14 -2.68 26.79
N LEU A 109 -4.19 -3.03 26.04
CA LEU A 109 -4.89 -4.31 26.20
C LEU A 109 -4.02 -5.49 25.73
N ALA A 110 -3.45 -5.41 24.52
CA ALA A 110 -2.60 -6.47 23.97
C ALA A 110 -1.34 -6.70 24.84
N LEU A 111 -0.76 -5.62 25.34
CA LEU A 111 0.45 -5.60 26.14
C LEU A 111 0.17 -5.47 27.64
N ALA A 112 -1.01 -5.86 28.12
CA ALA A 112 -1.33 -5.80 29.54
C ALA A 112 -0.27 -6.56 30.38
N GLY A 113 0.29 -5.89 31.38
CA GLY A 113 1.38 -6.43 32.22
C GLY A 113 2.79 -6.16 31.67
N PHE A 114 2.91 -5.70 30.43
CA PHE A 114 4.11 -5.08 29.88
C PHE A 114 3.94 -3.56 30.00
N ASN A 115 5.01 -2.81 30.26
CA ASN A 115 4.96 -1.35 30.33
C ASN A 115 5.41 -0.79 28.95
N PRO A 116 4.52 -0.70 27.94
CA PRO A 116 4.92 -0.24 26.62
C PRO A 116 5.31 1.24 26.63
N ASN A 117 6.26 1.60 25.77
CA ASN A 117 6.61 2.99 25.50
C ASN A 117 6.09 3.36 24.11
N VAL A 118 5.35 4.46 24.03
CA VAL A 118 4.97 5.08 22.75
C VAL A 118 6.18 5.81 22.20
N LEU A 119 6.66 5.41 21.03
CA LEU A 119 7.87 5.95 20.42
C LEU A 119 7.59 7.06 19.40
N ASP A 120 6.48 6.95 18.66
CA ASP A 120 6.11 7.88 17.59
C ASP A 120 4.60 7.80 17.34
N GLU A 121 4.02 8.89 16.85
CA GLU A 121 2.61 8.99 16.45
C GLU A 121 2.52 9.73 15.12
N ARG A 122 1.72 9.21 14.19
CA ARG A 122 1.57 9.80 12.85
C ARG A 122 0.15 9.72 12.38
N GLU A 123 -0.32 10.80 11.77
CA GLU A 123 -1.58 10.82 11.05
C GLU A 123 -1.45 10.05 9.72
N VAL A 124 -2.36 9.11 9.51
CA VAL A 124 -2.45 8.33 8.26
C VAL A 124 -3.56 8.90 7.39
N GLN A 125 -3.25 9.12 6.12
CA GLN A 125 -4.21 9.61 5.13
C GLN A 125 -4.01 8.91 3.80
N TYR A 126 -5.10 8.77 3.05
CA TYR A 126 -5.02 8.34 1.66
C TYR A 126 -4.33 9.42 0.83
N LYS A 127 -3.25 9.06 0.13
CA LYS A 127 -2.51 9.96 -0.74
C LYS A 127 -2.04 9.24 -2.00
N CYS A 128 -2.37 9.79 -3.15
CA CYS A 128 -1.83 9.39 -4.45
C CYS A 128 -0.85 10.46 -4.94
N ASP A 129 0.21 10.05 -5.61
CA ASP A 129 1.26 10.92 -6.16
C ASP A 129 1.15 11.09 -7.68
N CYS A 130 0.01 10.73 -8.27
CA CYS A 130 -0.28 11.07 -9.67
C CYS A 130 -0.40 12.59 -9.83
N SER A 131 -0.03 13.09 -11.01
CA SER A 131 -0.22 14.48 -11.38
C SER A 131 -0.40 14.59 -12.89
N ALA A 132 -0.92 15.73 -13.36
CA ALA A 132 -1.08 15.97 -14.79
C ALA A 132 0.27 15.91 -15.53
N GLU A 133 1.34 16.42 -14.91
CA GLU A 133 2.69 16.43 -15.48
C GLU A 133 3.24 15.01 -15.64
N ARG A 134 3.10 14.17 -14.61
CA ARG A 134 3.54 12.76 -14.66
C ARG A 134 2.77 11.96 -15.71
N THR A 135 1.47 12.20 -15.81
CA THR A 135 0.62 11.54 -16.80
C THR A 135 0.95 12.01 -18.22
N GLU A 136 1.22 13.31 -18.42
CA GLU A 136 1.70 13.84 -19.70
C GLU A 136 3.04 13.21 -20.11
N GLU A 137 4.01 13.12 -19.20
CA GLU A 137 5.31 12.49 -19.48
C GLU A 137 5.15 11.02 -19.89
N MET A 138 4.25 10.29 -19.23
CA MET A 138 3.89 8.92 -19.60
C MET A 138 3.32 8.86 -21.02
N LEU A 139 2.38 9.75 -21.39
CA LEU A 139 1.82 9.81 -22.74
C LEU A 139 2.90 10.15 -23.78
N LEU A 140 3.78 11.10 -23.49
CA LEU A 140 4.90 11.45 -24.38
C LEU A 140 5.87 10.29 -24.59
N SER A 141 6.01 9.38 -23.61
CA SER A 141 6.89 8.21 -23.70
C SER A 141 6.43 7.17 -24.73
N LEU A 142 5.14 7.16 -25.10
CA LEU A 142 4.61 6.30 -26.18
C LEU A 142 5.21 6.65 -27.55
N GLY A 143 5.68 7.90 -27.69
CA GLY A 143 6.23 8.41 -28.93
C GLY A 143 5.18 8.94 -29.90
N ARG A 144 5.65 9.77 -30.83
CA ARG A 144 4.81 10.55 -31.75
C ARG A 144 3.82 9.71 -32.56
N LYS A 145 4.24 8.56 -33.09
CA LYS A 145 3.39 7.72 -33.97
C LYS A 145 2.16 7.18 -33.24
N GLU A 146 2.33 6.73 -32.00
CA GLU A 146 1.21 6.22 -31.18
C GLU A 146 0.28 7.36 -30.79
N LEU A 147 0.82 8.54 -30.44
CA LEU A 147 0.00 9.72 -30.14
C LEU A 147 -0.80 10.22 -31.35
N GLU A 148 -0.20 10.22 -32.55
CA GLU A 148 -0.91 10.55 -33.80
C GLU A 148 -2.04 9.56 -34.07
N LYS A 149 -1.81 8.27 -33.86
CA LYS A 149 -2.83 7.24 -33.99
C LYS A 149 -3.97 7.44 -32.98
N LEU A 150 -3.66 7.69 -31.71
CA LEU A 150 -4.66 7.97 -30.68
C LEU A 150 -5.51 9.18 -31.06
N ARG A 151 -4.89 10.26 -31.54
CA ARG A 151 -5.59 11.48 -31.98
C ARG A 151 -6.57 11.22 -33.11
N ASP A 152 -6.16 10.39 -34.07
CA ASP A 152 -6.94 10.12 -35.27
C ASP A 152 -8.12 9.15 -34.98
N GLU A 153 -8.02 8.34 -33.93
CA GLU A 153 -9.08 7.43 -33.47
C GLU A 153 -10.08 8.12 -32.52
N ASP A 154 -9.58 8.83 -31.50
CA ASP A 154 -10.38 9.58 -30.55
C ASP A 154 -9.63 10.86 -30.11
N PRO A 155 -10.13 12.06 -30.47
CA PRO A 155 -9.48 13.30 -30.08
C PRO A 155 -9.60 13.61 -28.57
N ASP A 156 -10.52 12.96 -27.82
CA ASP A 156 -10.66 13.15 -26.38
C ASP A 156 -9.79 12.14 -25.61
N CYS A 157 -8.60 12.58 -25.18
CA CYS A 157 -7.72 11.77 -24.36
C CYS A 157 -8.06 11.93 -22.87
N GLU A 158 -8.90 11.05 -22.35
CA GLU A 158 -9.09 10.87 -20.91
C GLU A 158 -8.14 9.78 -20.38
N VAL A 159 -7.28 10.15 -19.43
CA VAL A 159 -6.48 9.19 -18.66
C VAL A 159 -6.99 9.15 -17.23
N VAL A 160 -7.39 7.96 -16.78
CA VAL A 160 -7.87 7.72 -15.42
C VAL A 160 -6.78 7.06 -14.59
N CYS A 161 -6.38 7.68 -13.48
CA CYS A 161 -5.44 7.05 -12.56
C CYS A 161 -6.08 5.81 -11.92
N HIS A 162 -5.48 4.63 -12.08
CA HIS A 162 -6.00 3.39 -11.50
C HIS A 162 -5.96 3.33 -9.95
N PHE A 163 -5.24 4.24 -9.30
CA PHE A 163 -5.15 4.28 -7.84
C PHE A 163 -6.21 5.17 -7.21
N CYS A 164 -6.32 6.42 -7.68
CA CYS A 164 -7.20 7.43 -7.10
C CYS A 164 -8.40 7.80 -7.97
N HIS A 165 -8.50 7.25 -9.17
CA HIS A 165 -9.53 7.53 -10.17
C HIS A 165 -9.64 9.00 -10.61
N THR A 166 -8.61 9.81 -10.34
CA THR A 166 -8.52 11.16 -10.90
C THR A 166 -8.45 11.06 -12.41
N LYS A 167 -9.26 11.88 -13.08
CA LYS A 167 -9.35 11.98 -14.54
C LYS A 167 -8.52 13.15 -15.03
N TYR A 168 -7.62 12.90 -15.95
CA TYR A 168 -6.81 13.92 -16.62
C TYR A 168 -7.21 13.96 -18.10
N HIS A 169 -7.54 15.14 -18.60
CA HIS A 169 -7.82 15.36 -20.02
C HIS A 169 -6.63 16.03 -20.68
N PHE A 170 -6.25 15.55 -21.86
CA PHE A 170 -5.14 16.11 -22.64
C PHE A 170 -5.56 16.39 -24.08
N ASP A 171 -5.04 17.48 -24.64
CA ASP A 171 -5.13 17.76 -26.06
C ASP A 171 -4.03 17.00 -26.80
N LEU A 172 -4.43 15.99 -27.57
CA LEU A 172 -3.50 15.15 -28.32
C LEU A 172 -2.72 15.93 -29.38
N ASN A 173 -3.25 17.05 -29.91
CA ASN A 173 -2.51 17.89 -30.85
C ASN A 173 -1.30 18.52 -30.16
N GLN A 174 -1.50 19.06 -28.96
CA GLN A 174 -0.42 19.64 -28.16
C GLN A 174 0.62 18.58 -27.77
N LEU A 175 0.18 17.36 -27.44
CA LEU A 175 1.09 16.26 -27.11
C LEU A 175 1.93 15.81 -28.32
N VAL A 176 1.33 15.73 -29.51
CA VAL A 176 2.04 15.40 -30.75
C VAL A 176 3.09 16.47 -31.08
N GLU A 177 2.75 17.75 -30.94
CA GLU A 177 3.70 18.86 -31.13
C GLU A 177 4.85 18.77 -30.11
N LYS A 178 4.54 18.61 -28.82
CA LYS A 178 5.56 18.45 -27.76
C LYS A 178 6.47 17.24 -28.00
N ALA A 179 5.94 16.13 -28.49
CA ALA A 179 6.72 14.94 -28.83
C ALA A 179 7.68 15.18 -30.01
N ALA A 180 7.28 16.01 -30.98
CA ALA A 180 8.15 16.42 -32.09
C ALA A 180 9.33 17.27 -31.58
N TYR A 181 9.06 18.29 -30.74
CA TYR A 181 10.10 19.14 -30.15
C TYR A 181 11.07 18.37 -29.26
N LYS A 182 10.59 17.43 -28.43
CA LYS A 182 11.48 16.60 -27.58
C LYS A 182 12.41 15.72 -28.42
N LYS A 183 11.93 15.20 -29.55
CA LYS A 183 12.75 14.40 -30.46
C LYS A 183 13.84 15.26 -31.12
N GLU A 184 13.48 16.44 -31.63
CA GLU A 184 14.44 17.39 -32.23
C GLU A 184 15.48 17.87 -31.21
N ALA A 185 15.07 18.13 -29.97
CA ALA A 185 15.96 18.53 -28.87
C ALA A 185 16.92 17.39 -28.43
N ALA A 186 16.45 16.14 -28.43
CA ALA A 186 17.30 14.98 -28.16
C ALA A 186 18.30 14.72 -29.30
N GLU A 187 17.88 14.89 -30.55
CA GLU A 187 18.74 14.74 -31.74
C GLU A 187 19.77 15.88 -31.90
N THR A 188 19.51 17.06 -31.32
CA THR A 188 20.46 18.19 -31.31
C THR A 188 21.36 18.23 -30.07
N GLN A 189 21.12 17.39 -29.05
CA GLN A 189 21.94 17.27 -27.84
C GLN A 189 23.03 16.19 -27.89
N GLU A 190 23.14 15.40 -28.96
CA GLU A 190 24.41 14.72 -29.28
C GLU A 190 25.25 15.63 -30.20
N PRO A 191 26.30 16.27 -29.63
CA PRO A 191 27.64 15.85 -30.03
C PRO A 191 28.68 15.91 -28.89
N GLY A 192 29.50 14.87 -28.75
CA GLY A 192 30.83 14.99 -28.15
C GLY A 192 31.33 13.83 -27.28
N ALA A 193 31.79 12.75 -27.93
CA ALA A 193 32.97 12.01 -27.49
C ALA A 193 33.97 12.00 -28.66
#